data_AF-A0A1E5WIU2-F1
#
_entry.id   AF-A0A1E5WIU2-F1
#
_cell.length_a   1.000
_cell.length_b   1.000
_cell.length_c   1.000
_cell.angle_alpha   90.00
_cell.angle_beta   90.00
_cell.angle_gamma   90.00
#
_symmetry.space_group_name_H-M   'P 1'
#
loop_
_entity.id
_entity.type
_entity.pdbx_description
1 polymer ?
#
loop_
_entity_poly.entity_id
_entity_poly.type
_entity_poly.pdbx_seq_one_letter_code
_entity_poly.pdbx_strand_id
1 'polypeptide(L)'
;MPPSLVVEVLTARPPPPPPLALPFFLWAGRQKGFRHCFPAFHALALLLSTAGLPAAADQLPDLMRAHGKPVSHPQLTLLVRLHTAARRPLRAFHALRRFRHEFDFKPEVHVCNRVLGALAAAGHVEDALKLFDEMSEAETQPMQ
;
A
#
# COMPACT_ATOMS: atom_id res chain seq x y z
N MET A 1 -14.35 17.88 -12.78
CA MET A 1 -14.76 16.73 -11.95
C MET A 1 -14.25 16.96 -10.53
N PRO A 2 -15.08 16.87 -9.49
CA PRO A 2 -14.60 16.98 -8.12
C PRO A 2 -13.79 15.73 -7.74
N PRO A 3 -12.66 15.87 -7.01
CA PRO A 3 -11.86 14.73 -6.55
C PRO A 3 -12.64 13.71 -5.70
N SER A 4 -13.73 14.13 -5.05
CA SER A 4 -14.62 13.25 -4.28
C SER A 4 -15.35 12.22 -5.14
N LEU A 5 -15.67 12.55 -6.40
CA LEU A 5 -16.45 11.67 -7.27
C LEU A 5 -15.76 10.32 -7.52
N VAL A 6 -14.43 10.32 -7.66
CA VAL A 6 -13.67 9.07 -7.81
C VAL A 6 -13.81 8.20 -6.56
N VAL A 7 -13.77 8.81 -5.38
CA VAL A 7 -13.99 8.09 -4.11
C VAL A 7 -15.40 7.52 -4.05
N GLU A 8 -16.41 8.33 -4.37
CA GLU A 8 -17.82 7.91 -4.39
C GLU A 8 -18.04 6.71 -5.31
N VAL A 9 -17.51 6.75 -6.54
CA VAL A 9 -17.61 5.64 -7.50
C VAL A 9 -16.88 4.38 -6.98
N LEU A 10 -15.65 4.52 -6.46
CA LEU A 10 -14.88 3.37 -5.98
C LEU A 10 -15.45 2.74 -4.70
N THR A 11 -16.22 3.50 -3.92
CA THR A 11 -16.85 3.05 -2.66
C THR A 11 -18.34 2.75 -2.80
N ALA A 12 -18.88 2.84 -4.01
CA ALA A 12 -20.28 2.59 -4.32
C ALA A 12 -20.72 1.19 -3.87
N ARG A 13 -22.04 1.02 -3.68
CA ARG A 13 -22.65 -0.26 -3.32
C ARG A 13 -23.74 -0.62 -4.33
N PRO A 14 -23.58 -1.71 -5.12
CA PRO A 14 -22.41 -2.60 -5.15
C PRO A 14 -21.14 -1.89 -5.67
N PRO A 15 -19.93 -2.35 -5.29
CA PRO A 15 -18.69 -1.76 -5.79
C PRO A 15 -18.58 -1.95 -7.31
N PRO A 16 -17.86 -1.07 -8.02
CA PRO A 16 -17.66 -1.23 -9.44
C PRO A 16 -16.90 -2.53 -9.73
N PRO A 17 -17.12 -3.16 -10.90
CA PRO A 17 -16.39 -4.36 -11.27
C PRO A 17 -14.87 -4.13 -11.14
N PRO A 18 -14.13 -5.01 -10.45
CA PRO A 18 -12.70 -4.81 -10.22
C PRO A 18 -11.85 -4.57 -11.48
N PRO A 19 -12.12 -5.24 -12.62
CA PRO A 19 -11.43 -4.96 -13.88
C PRO A 19 -11.63 -3.53 -14.39
N LEU A 20 -12.71 -2.85 -13.99
CA LEU A 20 -13.03 -1.48 -14.43
C LEU A 20 -12.54 -0.41 -13.44
N ALA A 21 -12.30 -0.76 -12.17
CA ALA A 21 -11.91 0.22 -11.14
C ALA A 21 -10.59 0.93 -11.45
N LEU A 22 -9.54 0.18 -11.85
CA LEU A 22 -8.24 0.76 -12.21
C LEU A 22 -8.31 1.58 -13.52
N PRO A 23 -8.90 1.07 -14.63
CA PRO A 23 -9.11 1.88 -15.83
C PRO A 23 -9.90 3.18 -15.57
N PHE A 24 -10.97 3.12 -14.76
CA PHE A 24 -11.73 4.30 -14.36
C PHE A 24 -10.85 5.31 -13.60
N PHE A 25 -10.09 4.83 -12.61
CA PHE A 25 -9.18 5.68 -11.84
C PHE A 25 -8.13 6.36 -12.74
N LEU A 26 -7.53 5.60 -13.66
CA LEU A 26 -6.54 6.12 -14.62
C LEU A 26 -7.17 7.14 -15.58
N TRP A 27 -8.38 6.86 -16.07
CA TRP A 27 -9.13 7.79 -16.92
C TRP A 27 -9.44 9.10 -16.19
N ALA A 28 -9.88 9.04 -14.94
CA ALA A 28 -10.15 10.21 -14.14
C ALA A 28 -8.89 11.07 -13.95
N GLY A 29 -7.74 10.43 -13.71
CA GLY A 29 -6.43 11.09 -13.59
C GLY A 29 -5.98 11.85 -14.85
N ARG A 30 -6.49 11.49 -16.04
CA ARG A 30 -6.17 12.17 -17.31
C ARG A 30 -7.03 13.39 -17.60
N GLN A 31 -8.07 13.65 -16.79
CA GLN A 31 -8.95 14.79 -17.03
C GLN A 31 -8.21 16.11 -16.75
N LYS A 32 -8.39 17.10 -17.63
CA LYS A 32 -7.68 18.40 -17.52
C LYS A 32 -7.98 19.05 -16.17
N GLY A 33 -6.92 19.37 -15.42
CA GLY A 33 -7.01 20.01 -14.10
C GLY A 33 -7.48 19.08 -12.97
N PHE A 34 -7.77 17.80 -13.24
CA PHE A 34 -8.12 16.84 -12.22
C PHE A 34 -6.86 16.26 -11.55
N ARG A 35 -6.92 16.11 -10.23
CA ARG A 35 -5.90 15.39 -9.46
C ARG A 35 -6.60 14.50 -8.45
N HIS A 36 -6.17 13.25 -8.37
CA HIS A 36 -6.62 12.35 -7.32
C HIS A 36 -6.27 12.90 -5.94
N CYS A 37 -7.05 12.49 -4.94
CA CYS A 37 -6.77 12.76 -3.52
C CYS A 37 -6.36 11.46 -2.81
N PHE A 38 -5.72 11.56 -1.64
CA PHE A 38 -5.32 10.36 -0.87
C PHE A 38 -6.49 9.38 -0.61
N PRO A 39 -7.72 9.83 -0.29
CA PRO A 39 -8.87 8.94 -0.17
C PRO A 39 -9.18 8.13 -1.44
N ALA A 40 -8.94 8.67 -2.64
CA ALA A 40 -9.17 7.96 -3.89
C ALA A 40 -8.17 6.81 -4.09
N PHE A 41 -6.89 7.03 -3.78
CA PHE A 41 -5.87 5.97 -3.77
C PHE A 41 -6.21 4.90 -2.73
N HIS A 42 -6.65 5.30 -1.55
CA HIS A 42 -7.08 4.37 -0.50
C HIS A 42 -8.24 3.48 -0.97
N ALA A 43 -9.29 4.09 -1.53
CA ALA A 43 -10.45 3.37 -2.03
C ALA A 43 -10.08 2.37 -3.13
N LEU A 44 -9.19 2.78 -4.05
CA LEU A 44 -8.68 1.90 -5.10
C LEU A 44 -7.91 0.70 -4.53
N ALA A 45 -7.01 0.93 -3.58
CA ALA A 45 -6.22 -0.12 -2.92
C ALA A 45 -7.12 -1.17 -2.27
N LEU A 46 -8.10 -0.69 -1.50
CA LEU A 46 -9.05 -1.54 -0.78
C LEU A 46 -9.84 -2.39 -1.76
N LEU A 47 -10.43 -1.77 -2.79
CA LEU A 47 -11.21 -2.45 -3.81
C LEU A 47 -10.39 -3.55 -4.50
N LEU A 48 -9.19 -3.22 -5.01
CA LEU A 48 -8.32 -4.17 -5.71
C LEU A 48 -7.90 -5.33 -4.79
N SER A 49 -7.58 -5.04 -3.54
CA SER A 49 -7.22 -6.08 -2.58
C SER A 49 -8.38 -7.02 -2.28
N THR A 50 -9.58 -6.48 -2.03
CA THR A 50 -10.80 -7.26 -1.76
C THR A 50 -11.26 -8.07 -2.97
N ALA A 51 -10.96 -7.59 -4.17
CA ALA A 51 -11.26 -8.25 -5.43
C ALA A 51 -10.29 -9.40 -5.77
N GLY A 52 -9.31 -9.71 -4.92
CA GLY A 52 -8.30 -10.71 -5.22
C GLY A 52 -7.29 -10.27 -6.29
N LEU A 53 -7.10 -8.95 -6.46
CA LEU A 53 -6.11 -8.34 -7.37
C LEU A 53 -4.96 -7.67 -6.59
N PRO A 54 -4.25 -8.38 -5.69
CA PRO A 54 -3.19 -7.78 -4.87
C PRO A 54 -2.03 -7.21 -5.68
N ALA A 55 -1.71 -7.82 -6.83
CA ALA A 55 -0.65 -7.30 -7.70
C ALA A 55 -0.96 -5.87 -8.17
N ALA A 56 -2.22 -5.58 -8.48
CA ALA A 56 -2.65 -4.24 -8.85
C ALA A 56 -2.60 -3.28 -7.65
N ALA A 57 -2.93 -3.76 -6.44
CA ALA A 57 -2.78 -2.97 -5.22
C ALA A 57 -1.30 -2.66 -4.90
N ASP A 58 -0.37 -3.55 -5.22
CA ASP A 58 1.08 -3.36 -5.02
C ASP A 58 1.67 -2.23 -5.88
N GLN A 59 1.01 -1.86 -6.99
CA GLN A 59 1.42 -0.78 -7.90
C GLN A 59 0.97 0.61 -7.42
N LEU A 60 0.23 0.68 -6.33
CA LEU A 60 -0.32 1.93 -5.83
C LEU A 60 0.73 3.02 -5.53
N PRO A 61 1.91 2.71 -4.96
CA PRO A 61 2.97 3.69 -4.75
C PRO A 61 3.47 4.33 -6.05
N ASP A 62 3.59 3.54 -7.13
CA ASP A 62 3.99 4.03 -8.44
C ASP A 62 2.92 4.93 -9.04
N LEU A 63 1.66 4.53 -8.90
CA LEU A 63 0.51 5.31 -9.34
C LEU A 63 0.45 6.67 -8.65
N MET A 64 0.76 6.74 -7.35
CA MET A 64 0.83 7.99 -6.61
C MET A 64 1.94 8.90 -7.14
N ARG A 65 3.15 8.37 -7.30
CA ARG A 65 4.30 9.13 -7.84
C ARG A 65 4.01 9.65 -9.25
N ALA A 66 3.41 8.83 -10.12
CA ALA A 66 3.02 9.24 -11.46
C ALA A 66 2.00 10.39 -11.48
N HIS A 67 1.22 10.56 -10.41
CA HIS A 67 0.30 11.69 -10.22
C HIS A 67 0.91 12.84 -9.40
N GLY A 68 2.23 12.85 -9.21
CA GLY A 68 2.94 13.88 -8.45
C GLY A 68 2.63 13.88 -6.96
N LYS A 69 2.20 12.74 -6.40
CA LYS A 69 1.99 12.59 -4.96
C LYS A 69 3.08 11.75 -4.32
N PRO A 70 3.66 12.20 -3.21
CA PRO A 70 4.60 11.39 -2.45
C PRO A 70 3.88 10.20 -1.82
N VAL A 71 4.63 9.11 -1.64
CA VAL A 71 4.21 8.01 -0.76
C VAL A 71 4.18 8.49 0.70
N SER A 72 3.43 7.79 1.56
CA SER A 72 3.22 8.22 2.95
C SER A 72 3.01 7.05 3.92
N HIS A 73 3.18 7.29 5.22
CA HIS A 73 2.97 6.30 6.29
C HIS A 73 1.57 5.68 6.26
N PRO A 74 0.47 6.44 6.08
CA PRO A 74 -0.86 5.87 5.93
C PRO A 74 -0.97 4.92 4.73
N GLN A 75 -0.25 5.20 3.64
CA GLN A 75 -0.27 4.38 2.45
C GLN A 75 0.42 3.03 2.65
N LEU A 76 1.59 3.04 3.28
CA LEU A 76 2.30 1.81 3.67
C LEU A 76 1.45 0.99 4.65
N THR A 77 0.95 1.65 5.69
CA THR A 77 0.08 1.03 6.70
C THR A 77 -1.14 0.38 6.06
N LEU A 78 -1.77 1.04 5.08
CA LEU A 78 -2.89 0.46 4.32
C LEU A 78 -2.48 -0.82 3.59
N LEU A 79 -1.41 -0.80 2.79
CA LEU A 79 -0.98 -1.97 2.02
C LEU A 79 -0.60 -3.14 2.93
N VAL A 80 0.12 -2.89 4.00
CA VAL A 80 0.47 -3.90 5.00
C VAL A 80 -0.80 -4.48 5.65
N ARG A 81 -1.75 -3.63 6.05
CA ARG A 81 -3.03 -4.09 6.62
C ARG A 81 -3.82 -4.95 5.63
N LEU A 82 -3.93 -4.54 4.37
CA LEU A 82 -4.65 -5.26 3.33
C LEU A 82 -4.04 -6.63 3.06
N HIS A 83 -2.71 -6.73 2.96
CA HIS A 83 -2.03 -8.01 2.71
C HIS A 83 -2.03 -8.94 3.91
N THR A 84 -1.80 -8.41 5.11
CA THR A 84 -1.84 -9.24 6.34
C THR A 84 -3.26 -9.77 6.60
N ALA A 85 -4.30 -8.96 6.41
CA ALA A 85 -5.70 -9.41 6.53
C ALA A 85 -6.06 -10.49 5.50
N ALA A 86 -5.47 -10.42 4.30
CA ALA A 86 -5.68 -11.41 3.24
C ALA A 86 -4.75 -12.63 3.35
N ARG A 87 -4.03 -12.81 4.46
CA ARG A 87 -3.03 -13.90 4.67
C ARG A 87 -1.94 -13.95 3.58
N ARG A 88 -1.45 -12.79 3.17
CA ARG A 88 -0.36 -12.62 2.17
C ARG A 88 0.87 -11.96 2.81
N PRO A 89 1.50 -12.56 3.85
CA PRO A 89 2.54 -11.91 4.62
C PRO A 89 3.79 -11.55 3.78
N LEU A 90 4.17 -12.38 2.81
CA LEU A 90 5.29 -12.08 1.91
C LEU A 90 5.06 -10.83 1.05
N ARG A 91 3.81 -10.55 0.65
CA ARG A 91 3.46 -9.29 -0.05
C ARG A 91 3.50 -8.09 0.88
N ALA A 92 3.07 -8.26 2.13
CA ALA A 92 3.19 -7.21 3.14
C ALA A 92 4.67 -6.87 3.40
N PHE A 93 5.53 -7.89 3.48
CA PHE A 93 6.96 -7.74 3.62
C PHE A 93 7.61 -7.07 2.40
N HIS A 94 7.24 -7.50 1.19
CA HIS A 94 7.68 -6.85 -0.04
C HIS A 94 7.30 -5.36 -0.07
N ALA A 95 6.04 -5.02 0.25
CA ALA A 95 5.60 -3.63 0.31
C ALA A 95 6.40 -2.80 1.33
N LEU A 96 6.69 -3.36 2.51
CA LEU A 96 7.51 -2.70 3.53
C LEU A 96 8.93 -2.42 3.03
N ARG A 97 9.61 -3.42 2.47
CA ARG A 97 10.96 -3.27 1.93
C ARG A 97 11.01 -2.33 0.74
N ARG A 98 9.98 -2.36 -0.10
CA ARG A 98 9.82 -1.45 -1.24
C ARG A 98 9.74 0.00 -0.78
N PHE A 99 8.94 0.29 0.25
CA PHE A 99 8.90 1.64 0.83
C PHE A 99 10.24 2.06 1.41
N ARG A 100 10.90 1.16 2.17
CA ARG A 100 12.21 1.44 2.75
C ARG A 100 13.30 1.73 1.71
N HIS A 101 13.41 0.89 0.68
CA HIS A 101 14.57 0.93 -0.23
C HIS A 101 14.33 1.68 -1.54
N GLU A 102 13.12 1.62 -2.12
CA GLU A 102 12.83 2.29 -3.39
C GLU A 102 12.31 3.72 -3.19
N PHE A 103 11.70 4.02 -2.04
CA PHE A 103 11.13 5.34 -1.73
C PHE A 103 11.85 6.06 -0.59
N ASP A 104 12.95 5.49 -0.08
CA ASP A 104 13.73 6.00 1.05
C ASP A 104 12.84 6.37 2.26
N PHE A 105 11.84 5.51 2.51
CA PHE A 105 10.76 5.80 3.45
C PHE A 105 10.86 4.89 4.67
N LYS A 106 11.34 5.42 5.80
CA LYS A 106 11.51 4.66 7.05
C LYS A 106 10.16 4.19 7.60
N PRO A 107 9.88 2.87 7.66
CA PRO A 107 8.63 2.37 8.23
C PRO A 107 8.56 2.61 9.75
N GLU A 108 7.36 2.84 10.27
CA GLU A 108 7.12 2.91 11.72
C GLU A 108 7.23 1.52 12.35
N VAL A 109 7.71 1.46 13.59
CA VAL A 109 7.91 0.21 14.35
C VAL A 109 6.65 -0.66 14.39
N HIS A 110 5.47 -0.05 14.56
CA HIS A 110 4.21 -0.80 14.58
C HIS A 110 3.88 -1.48 13.24
N VAL A 111 4.32 -0.90 12.11
CA VAL A 111 4.12 -1.48 10.77
C VAL A 111 5.04 -2.69 10.63
N CYS A 112 6.30 -2.56 11.03
CA CYS A 112 7.26 -3.66 11.02
C CYS A 112 6.78 -4.82 11.89
N ASN A 113 6.36 -4.54 13.14
CA ASN A 113 5.84 -5.56 14.05
C ASN A 113 4.63 -6.30 13.48
N ARG A 114 3.76 -5.61 12.73
CA ARG A 114 2.62 -6.25 12.06
C ARG A 114 3.06 -7.22 10.97
N VAL A 115 4.08 -6.86 10.18
CA VAL A 115 4.65 -7.75 9.17
C VAL A 115 5.37 -8.92 9.82
N LEU A 116 6.19 -8.67 10.84
CA LEU A 116 6.93 -9.69 11.60
C LEU A 116 5.97 -10.73 12.18
N GLY A 117 4.94 -10.29 12.91
CA GLY A 117 3.93 -11.19 13.46
C GLY A 117 3.19 -11.99 12.39
N ALA A 118 2.89 -11.39 11.24
CA ALA A 118 2.24 -12.09 10.13
C ALA A 118 3.16 -13.12 9.45
N LEU A 119 4.46 -12.86 9.32
CA LEU A 119 5.45 -13.80 8.81
C LEU A 119 5.63 -14.97 9.77
N ALA A 120 5.84 -14.69 11.06
CA ALA A 120 6.00 -15.71 12.10
C ALA A 120 4.77 -16.63 12.18
N ALA A 121 3.55 -16.07 12.18
CA ALA A 121 2.32 -16.85 12.21
C ALA A 121 2.10 -17.72 10.96
N ALA A 122 2.73 -17.37 9.83
CA ALA A 122 2.67 -18.14 8.59
C ALA A 122 3.86 -19.10 8.43
N GLY A 123 4.78 -19.19 9.41
CA GLY A 123 5.95 -20.05 9.35
C GLY A 123 7.12 -19.51 8.52
N HIS A 124 7.07 -18.25 8.08
CA HIS A 124 8.18 -17.58 7.39
C HIS A 124 9.20 -17.02 8.41
N VAL A 125 9.79 -17.93 9.20
CA VAL A 125 10.65 -17.56 10.34
C VAL A 125 11.92 -16.84 9.88
N GLU A 126 12.55 -17.29 8.80
CA GLU A 126 13.77 -16.65 8.26
C GLU A 126 13.52 -15.20 7.84
N ASP A 127 12.43 -14.93 7.12
CA ASP A 127 12.04 -13.57 6.74
C ASP A 127 11.70 -12.70 7.97
N ALA A 128 11.06 -13.30 8.98
CA ALA A 128 10.72 -12.61 10.21
C ALA A 128 11.96 -12.20 11.01
N LEU A 129 12.94 -13.12 11.14
CA LEU A 129 14.22 -12.85 11.79
C LEU A 129 15.00 -11.76 11.05
N LYS A 130 15.08 -11.87 9.71
CA LYS A 130 15.72 -10.84 8.89
C LYS A 130 15.11 -9.45 9.12
N LEU A 131 13.78 -9.35 9.15
CA LEU A 131 13.12 -8.08 9.43
C LEU A 131 13.45 -7.55 10.84
N PHE A 132 13.51 -8.44 11.84
CA PHE A 132 13.86 -8.08 13.21
C PHE A 132 15.30 -7.53 13.33
N ASP A 133 16.25 -8.19 12.66
CA ASP A 133 17.65 -7.75 12.64
C ASP A 133 17.78 -6.38 11.95
N GLU A 134 17.13 -6.20 10.79
CA GLU A 134 17.09 -4.92 10.08
C GLU A 134 16.46 -3.78 10.91
N MET A 135 15.55 -4.09 11.85
CA MET A 135 15.00 -3.09 12.78
C MET A 135 16.02 -2.70 13.84
N SER A 136 16.72 -3.68 14.41
CA SER A 136 17.70 -3.48 15.48
C SER A 136 18.92 -2.68 15.02
N GLU A 137 19.39 -2.93 13.80
CA GLU A 137 20.47 -2.15 13.17
C GLU A 137 20.06 -0.69 12.92
N ALA A 138 18.79 -0.46 12.53
CA ALA A 138 18.28 0.89 12.26
C ALA A 138 18.02 1.72 13.53
N GLU A 139 17.93 1.08 14.70
CA GLU A 139 17.81 1.75 16.01
C GLU A 139 19.18 2.09 16.61
N THR A 140 20.24 1.40 16.20
CA THR A 140 21.61 1.57 16.74
C THR A 140 22.48 2.52 15.92
N GLN A 141 22.05 2.95 14.73
CA GLN A 141 22.74 4.00 13.96
C GLN A 141 22.42 5.40 14.54
N PRO A 142 23.43 6.16 15.02
CA PRO A 142 23.22 7.53 15.45
C PRO A 142 22.76 8.36 14.25
N MET A 143 21.75 9.21 14.45
CA MET A 143 21.30 10.17 13.43
C MET A 143 22.51 11.05 13.06
N GLN A 144 22.96 10.95 11.81
CA GLN A 144 23.96 11.84 11.24
C GLN A 144 23.31 13.14 10.76
#